data_AF-A0A812SJ19-F1
#
_entry.id   AF-A0A812SJ19-F1
#
_cell.length_a   1.000
_cell.length_b   1.000
_cell.length_c   1.000
_cell.angle_alpha   90.00
_cell.angle_beta   90.00
_cell.angle_gamma   90.00
#
_symmetry.space_group_name_H-M   'P 1'
#
loop_
_entity.id
_entity.type
_entity.pdbx_description
1 polymer ?
#
loop_
_entity_poly.entity_id
_entity_poly.type
_entity_poly.pdbx_seq_one_letter_code
_entity_poly.pdbx_strand_id
1 'polypeptide(L)'
;MKQVALAVLNHESQKGRLPRGTYNYLDSTGAGTAPPYGQHDGNSSPNPSQDKYDRRCWFHDLLPFVEEQVLSDAFEDYINKPLAWGPYPTALDFPQSSTVVPSFMCVSDPISPKLQTFHPGLLTELTQGFSGNYVGCAGSYYQNMLRETDPDFEKYGNNRFLSGAYSDGVLLGGRDVKLSTVTDGTSKTAMISEVRLVADTLGNEGRGRYYNPAHGGVLFTTLEPPNSQRGDEVSWVSELNDNTMAPIAQVGAGDAYMMTARSYHAGGANVARVDGSVALPTDMNAFQNNRSVGGPGLRAAGSLVWLAGCMALAGCGPAGPPTYPIAGVVTYDGQPLPTGTLTLIPDDPKARTTVAKITDGAYATEITEGEWTVNLMAVLETGPVDPKLKEAPLEQYLPAKYNRQSTMKVTSPVEGGKKDFDLTP
;
A
#
# COMPACT_ATOMS: atom_id res chain seq x y z
N MET A 1 6.77 -2.24 12.95
CA MET A 1 7.87 -1.42 12.41
C MET A 1 9.27 -1.96 12.70
N LYS A 2 9.69 -2.17 13.96
CA LYS A 2 11.09 -2.56 14.27
C LYS A 2 11.57 -3.84 13.56
N GLN A 3 10.69 -4.85 13.45
CA GLN A 3 10.97 -6.08 12.70
C GLN A 3 11.26 -5.81 11.21
N VAL A 4 10.47 -4.93 10.59
CA VAL A 4 10.65 -4.51 9.19
C VAL A 4 11.96 -3.73 9.02
N ALA A 5 12.28 -2.83 9.94
CA ALA A 5 13.55 -2.10 9.91
C ALA A 5 14.75 -3.05 10.02
N LEU A 6 14.69 -4.04 10.91
CA LEU A 6 15.71 -5.06 11.04
C LEU A 6 15.80 -5.93 9.77
N ALA A 7 14.67 -6.27 9.16
CA ALA A 7 14.64 -7.00 7.89
C ALA A 7 15.34 -6.23 6.76
N VAL A 8 15.16 -4.91 6.67
CA VAL A 8 15.90 -4.06 5.72
C VAL A 8 17.41 -4.15 5.96
N LEU A 9 17.87 -4.11 7.21
CA LEU A 9 19.29 -4.20 7.55
C LEU A 9 19.87 -5.60 7.34
N ASN A 10 19.07 -6.65 7.56
CA ASN A 10 19.46 -8.02 7.23
C ASN A 10 19.57 -8.22 5.71
N HIS A 11 18.65 -7.65 4.94
CA HIS A 11 18.76 -7.61 3.48
C HIS A 11 20.04 -6.89 3.06
N GLU A 12 20.34 -5.73 3.65
CA GLU A 12 21.58 -4.99 3.40
C GLU A 12 22.82 -5.83 3.69
N SER A 13 22.86 -6.46 4.85
CA SER A 13 23.97 -7.33 5.26
C SER A 13 24.16 -8.51 4.30
N GLN A 14 23.06 -9.08 3.78
CA GLN A 14 23.13 -10.22 2.86
C GLN A 14 23.47 -9.80 1.42
N LYS A 15 22.97 -8.66 0.94
CA LYS A 15 23.06 -8.24 -0.47
C LYS A 15 24.10 -7.15 -0.73
N GLY A 16 24.68 -6.56 0.31
CA GLY A 16 25.60 -5.42 0.23
C GLY A 16 24.94 -4.11 -0.27
N ARG A 17 23.60 -4.05 -0.19
CA ARG A 17 22.78 -2.89 -0.57
C ARG A 17 21.43 -2.93 0.13
N LEU A 18 20.86 -1.77 0.41
CA LEU A 18 19.46 -1.64 0.80
C LEU A 18 18.55 -2.17 -0.34
N PRO A 19 17.33 -2.66 -0.01
CA PRO A 19 16.35 -3.05 -1.02
C PRO A 19 15.93 -1.81 -1.83
N ARG A 20 15.54 -2.00 -3.10
CA ARG A 20 15.00 -0.90 -3.90
C ARG A 20 13.62 -0.55 -3.41
N GLY A 21 13.29 0.75 -3.39
CA GLY A 21 11.93 1.20 -3.15
C GLY A 21 10.97 0.54 -4.14
N THR A 22 11.29 0.62 -5.43
CA THR A 22 10.65 -0.16 -6.51
C THR A 22 11.71 -0.59 -7.52
N TYR A 23 11.51 -1.69 -8.23
CA TYR A 23 12.46 -2.14 -9.26
C TYR A 23 12.28 -1.34 -10.56
N ASN A 24 11.04 -1.00 -10.91
CA ASN A 24 10.73 0.01 -11.92
C ASN A 24 11.19 1.39 -11.44
N TYR A 25 11.46 2.27 -12.40
CA TYR A 25 11.27 3.70 -12.15
C TYR A 25 9.77 3.93 -11.91
N LEU A 26 9.42 4.94 -11.11
CA LEU A 26 8.02 5.25 -10.89
C LEU A 26 7.33 5.59 -12.22
N ASP A 27 6.11 5.10 -12.40
CA ASP A 27 5.33 5.11 -13.66
C ASP A 27 5.92 4.34 -14.85
N SER A 28 7.02 3.60 -14.71
CA SER A 28 7.61 2.80 -15.79
C SER A 28 7.15 1.34 -15.82
N THR A 29 6.14 1.00 -15.01
CA THR A 29 5.56 -0.34 -14.93
C THR A 29 5.01 -0.81 -16.28
N GLY A 30 5.30 -2.05 -16.67
CA GLY A 30 5.01 -2.58 -18.01
C GLY A 30 5.93 -2.06 -19.12
N ALA A 31 6.68 -0.99 -18.89
CA ALA A 31 7.73 -0.49 -19.79
C ALA A 31 9.13 -1.02 -19.44
N GLY A 32 9.24 -1.82 -18.36
CA GLY A 32 10.47 -2.45 -17.89
C GLY A 32 11.02 -1.83 -16.59
N THR A 33 11.99 -2.52 -15.99
CA THR A 33 12.67 -2.13 -14.76
C THR A 33 14.05 -1.56 -14.99
N ALA A 34 14.55 -0.83 -14.00
CA ALA A 34 15.82 -0.14 -14.10
C ALA A 34 17.03 -1.11 -14.00
N PRO A 35 18.13 -0.85 -14.73
CA PRO A 35 19.38 -1.59 -14.60
C PRO A 35 19.89 -1.69 -13.16
N PRO A 36 20.58 -2.78 -12.79
CA PRO A 36 20.97 -3.91 -13.65
C PRO A 36 19.91 -5.03 -13.72
N TYR A 37 18.73 -4.84 -13.10
CA TYR A 37 17.69 -5.86 -13.01
C TYR A 37 16.81 -5.94 -14.26
N GLY A 38 16.63 -4.80 -14.92
CA GLY A 38 16.04 -4.70 -16.25
C GLY A 38 16.93 -3.87 -17.19
N GLN A 39 16.35 -3.48 -18.31
CA GLN A 39 17.03 -2.72 -19.36
C GLN A 39 16.39 -1.36 -19.63
N HIS A 40 15.47 -0.90 -18.77
CA HIS A 40 14.84 0.41 -18.95
C HIS A 40 15.81 1.53 -18.57
N ASP A 41 16.23 2.34 -19.53
CA ASP A 41 17.23 3.41 -19.36
C ASP A 41 16.65 4.74 -18.85
N GLY A 42 15.38 4.74 -18.41
CA GLY A 42 14.61 5.96 -18.13
C GLY A 42 13.94 6.59 -19.35
N ASN A 43 14.06 6.02 -20.54
CA ASN A 43 13.31 6.42 -21.73
C ASN A 43 12.61 5.23 -22.40
N SER A 44 13.32 4.12 -22.59
CA SER A 44 12.78 2.91 -23.22
C SER A 44 13.43 1.65 -22.64
N SER A 45 12.81 0.50 -22.90
CA SER A 45 13.42 -0.81 -22.69
C SER A 45 13.31 -1.60 -24.00
N PRO A 46 14.38 -2.27 -24.46
CA PRO A 46 14.34 -3.05 -25.70
C PRO A 46 13.45 -4.29 -25.59
N ASN A 47 13.27 -4.86 -24.39
CA ASN A 47 12.49 -6.09 -24.22
C ASN A 47 11.80 -6.16 -22.84
N PRO A 48 10.84 -5.26 -22.56
CA PRO A 48 10.20 -5.17 -21.24
C PRO A 48 9.41 -6.42 -20.87
N SER A 49 8.93 -7.20 -21.86
CA SER A 49 8.21 -8.46 -21.60
C SER A 49 9.11 -9.58 -21.08
N GLN A 50 10.44 -9.41 -21.17
CA GLN A 50 11.43 -10.33 -20.61
C GLN A 50 11.94 -9.89 -19.24
N ASP A 51 11.34 -8.85 -18.66
CA ASP A 51 11.69 -8.36 -17.35
C ASP A 51 10.89 -9.09 -16.26
N LYS A 52 11.61 -9.73 -15.34
CA LYS A 52 11.05 -10.50 -14.23
C LYS A 52 10.95 -9.72 -12.92
N TYR A 53 11.20 -8.41 -12.93
CA TYR A 53 11.15 -7.57 -11.75
C TYR A 53 10.01 -6.54 -11.80
N ASP A 54 9.17 -6.57 -12.84
CA ASP A 54 8.08 -5.60 -13.01
C ASP A 54 7.12 -5.65 -11.82
N ARG A 55 6.80 -4.46 -11.31
CA ARG A 55 5.95 -4.22 -10.11
C ARG A 55 6.52 -4.78 -8.80
N ARG A 56 7.76 -5.27 -8.77
CA ARG A 56 8.42 -5.67 -7.51
C ARG A 56 8.84 -4.42 -6.72
N CYS A 57 8.73 -4.50 -5.40
CA CYS A 57 9.21 -3.50 -4.44
C CYS A 57 9.88 -4.16 -3.24
N TRP A 58 10.46 -3.33 -2.36
CA TRP A 58 11.16 -3.74 -1.15
C TRP A 58 10.41 -4.76 -0.29
N PHE A 59 9.07 -4.72 -0.22
CA PHE A 59 8.26 -5.70 0.50
C PHE A 59 8.62 -7.15 0.15
N HIS A 60 8.71 -7.46 -1.15
CA HIS A 60 9.00 -8.81 -1.64
C HIS A 60 10.42 -9.25 -1.25
N ASP A 61 11.38 -8.33 -1.28
CA ASP A 61 12.77 -8.58 -0.89
C ASP A 61 12.92 -8.86 0.60
N LEU A 62 11.93 -8.45 1.42
CA LEU A 62 11.95 -8.59 2.87
C LEU A 62 11.22 -9.82 3.40
N LEU A 63 10.37 -10.48 2.59
CA LEU A 63 9.64 -11.69 2.98
C LEU A 63 10.52 -12.75 3.69
N PRO A 64 11.71 -13.14 3.20
CA PRO A 64 12.53 -14.16 3.86
C PRO A 64 13.14 -13.68 5.20
N PHE A 65 13.10 -12.37 5.48
CA PHE A 65 13.64 -11.77 6.71
C PHE A 65 12.56 -11.44 7.74
N VAL A 66 11.29 -11.70 7.43
CA VAL A 66 10.14 -11.49 8.34
C VAL A 66 9.34 -12.76 8.58
N GLU A 67 10.00 -13.91 8.51
CA GLU A 67 9.42 -15.25 8.74
C GLU A 67 8.42 -15.71 7.67
N GLU A 68 8.40 -15.06 6.50
CA GLU A 68 7.52 -15.40 5.35
C GLU A 68 8.28 -16.17 4.26
N GLN A 69 9.12 -17.14 4.65
CA GLN A 69 9.96 -17.89 3.70
C GLN A 69 9.12 -18.65 2.66
N VAL A 70 8.00 -19.24 3.07
CA VAL A 70 7.12 -19.99 2.15
C VAL A 70 6.52 -19.10 1.08
N LEU A 71 6.08 -17.89 1.45
CA LEU A 71 5.55 -16.90 0.50
C LEU A 71 6.67 -16.35 -0.40
N SER A 72 7.86 -16.13 0.16
CA SER A 72 9.05 -15.71 -0.60
C SER A 72 9.42 -16.74 -1.67
N ASP A 73 9.49 -18.03 -1.31
CA ASP A 73 9.86 -19.09 -2.24
C ASP A 73 8.80 -19.21 -3.36
N ALA A 74 7.52 -19.16 -3.00
CA ALA A 74 6.43 -19.18 -3.98
C ALA A 74 6.47 -17.97 -4.92
N PHE A 75 6.78 -16.77 -4.41
CA PHE A 75 6.92 -15.56 -5.21
C PHE A 75 8.11 -15.65 -6.18
N GLU A 76 9.27 -16.10 -5.69
CA GLU A 76 10.46 -16.26 -6.53
C GLU A 76 10.27 -17.36 -7.59
N ASP A 77 9.66 -18.50 -7.24
CA ASP A 77 9.33 -19.56 -8.19
C ASP A 77 8.37 -19.07 -9.29
N TYR A 78 7.39 -18.26 -8.91
CA TYR A 78 6.43 -17.66 -9.85
C TYR A 78 7.12 -16.65 -10.78
N ILE A 79 7.81 -15.65 -10.21
CA ILE A 79 8.34 -14.53 -10.98
C ILE A 79 9.51 -14.94 -11.89
N ASN A 80 10.23 -16.02 -11.56
CA ASN A 80 11.34 -16.53 -12.38
C ASN A 80 10.89 -17.52 -13.46
N LYS A 81 9.59 -17.78 -13.63
CA LYS A 81 9.05 -18.70 -14.62
C LYS A 81 8.28 -17.96 -15.72
N PRO A 82 8.76 -17.97 -16.99
CA PRO A 82 8.00 -17.42 -18.10
C PRO A 82 6.62 -18.06 -18.23
N LEU A 83 5.64 -17.24 -18.63
CA LEU A 83 4.32 -17.71 -19.01
C LEU A 83 4.40 -18.55 -20.29
N ALA A 84 3.39 -19.40 -20.54
CA ALA A 84 3.37 -20.35 -21.66
C ALA A 84 3.54 -19.72 -23.07
N TRP A 85 3.30 -18.42 -23.17
CA TRP A 85 3.33 -17.60 -24.37
C TRP A 85 4.57 -16.70 -24.46
N GLY A 86 5.54 -16.87 -23.54
CA GLY A 86 6.87 -16.25 -23.61
C GLY A 86 7.22 -15.16 -22.58
N PRO A 87 6.33 -14.23 -22.18
CA PRO A 87 6.72 -13.15 -21.27
C PRO A 87 6.90 -13.64 -19.83
N TYR A 88 7.69 -12.92 -19.03
CA TYR A 88 7.71 -13.10 -17.58
C TYR A 88 6.47 -12.46 -16.95
N PRO A 89 5.91 -13.06 -15.87
CA PRO A 89 4.81 -12.45 -15.14
C PRO A 89 5.29 -11.24 -14.31
N THR A 90 4.34 -10.42 -13.84
CA THR A 90 4.63 -9.28 -12.96
C THR A 90 4.27 -9.61 -11.51
N ALA A 91 4.75 -8.80 -10.55
CA ALA A 91 4.36 -8.98 -9.15
C ALA A 91 2.83 -8.84 -8.95
N LEU A 92 2.13 -8.03 -9.75
CA LEU A 92 0.67 -7.87 -9.68
C LEU A 92 -0.05 -9.19 -9.98
N ASP A 93 0.51 -9.99 -10.90
CA ASP A 93 -0.12 -11.22 -11.39
C ASP A 93 0.09 -12.41 -10.43
N PHE A 94 0.82 -12.22 -9.33
CA PHE A 94 1.13 -13.27 -8.38
C PHE A 94 -0.15 -13.82 -7.72
N PRO A 95 -0.46 -15.13 -7.85
CA PRO A 95 -1.74 -15.67 -7.38
C PRO A 95 -1.97 -15.56 -5.87
N GLN A 96 -0.90 -15.50 -5.09
CA GLN A 96 -0.97 -15.37 -3.62
C GLN A 96 -0.78 -13.91 -3.18
N SER A 97 -0.98 -12.92 -4.07
CA SER A 97 -0.79 -11.50 -3.77
C SER A 97 -1.70 -10.97 -2.67
N SER A 98 -2.83 -11.62 -2.39
CA SER A 98 -3.73 -11.28 -1.26
C SER A 98 -3.30 -11.90 0.07
N THR A 99 -2.16 -12.58 0.14
CA THR A 99 -1.67 -13.15 1.41
C THR A 99 -1.29 -12.01 2.35
N VAL A 100 -1.96 -11.96 3.51
CA VAL A 100 -1.67 -10.97 4.56
C VAL A 100 -0.32 -11.29 5.18
N VAL A 101 0.55 -10.29 5.28
CA VAL A 101 1.81 -10.39 6.04
C VAL A 101 1.72 -9.47 7.27
N PRO A 102 1.42 -10.01 8.47
CA PRO A 102 1.16 -9.22 9.67
C PRO A 102 2.30 -8.27 10.06
N SER A 103 3.55 -8.65 9.77
CA SER A 103 4.75 -7.85 10.02
C SER A 103 4.74 -6.49 9.31
N PHE A 104 3.91 -6.32 8.27
CA PHE A 104 3.75 -5.07 7.50
C PHE A 104 2.50 -4.26 7.87
N MET A 105 1.76 -4.68 8.89
CA MET A 105 0.57 -4.00 9.36
C MET A 105 0.89 -3.09 10.55
N CYS A 106 0.15 -1.98 10.65
CA CYS A 106 0.05 -1.20 11.85
C CYS A 106 -1.27 -1.52 12.55
N VAL A 107 -1.21 -1.96 13.80
CA VAL A 107 -2.39 -2.34 14.59
C VAL A 107 -3.28 -1.15 14.96
N SER A 108 -2.80 0.09 14.79
CA SER A 108 -3.59 1.30 15.04
C SER A 108 -4.45 1.71 13.84
N ASP A 109 -4.21 1.14 12.66
CA ASP A 109 -4.95 1.49 11.46
C ASP A 109 -6.23 0.64 11.32
N PRO A 110 -7.43 1.25 11.36
CA PRO A 110 -8.71 0.52 11.31
C PRO A 110 -9.01 -0.11 9.95
N ILE A 111 -8.30 0.27 8.88
CA ILE A 111 -8.46 -0.31 7.54
C ILE A 111 -7.60 -1.58 7.36
N SER A 112 -6.63 -1.81 8.23
CA SER A 112 -5.69 -2.93 8.14
C SER A 112 -6.35 -4.25 8.60
N PRO A 113 -6.22 -5.37 7.86
CA PRO A 113 -5.53 -5.52 6.58
C PRO A 113 -6.38 -5.04 5.40
N LYS A 114 -5.75 -4.31 4.48
CA LYS A 114 -6.40 -3.91 3.23
C LYS A 114 -6.10 -4.93 2.14
N LEU A 115 -7.12 -5.71 1.79
CA LEU A 115 -7.08 -6.70 0.71
C LEU A 115 -7.90 -6.26 -0.50
N GLN A 116 -8.99 -5.52 -0.28
CA GLN A 116 -9.81 -5.02 -1.37
C GLN A 116 -9.17 -3.78 -2.00
N THR A 117 -8.95 -3.85 -3.31
CA THR A 117 -8.44 -2.75 -4.12
C THR A 117 -9.23 -2.71 -5.43
N PHE A 118 -9.44 -1.51 -5.95
CA PHE A 118 -10.10 -1.30 -7.24
C PHE A 118 -9.20 -1.86 -8.34
N HIS A 119 -9.68 -2.75 -9.21
CA HIS A 119 -8.90 -3.25 -10.36
C HIS A 119 -9.68 -2.99 -11.66
N PRO A 120 -9.22 -2.10 -12.55
CA PRO A 120 -9.92 -1.87 -13.81
C PRO A 120 -9.83 -3.11 -14.69
N GLY A 121 -10.97 -3.67 -15.11
CA GLY A 121 -11.04 -4.76 -16.09
C GLY A 121 -11.26 -6.18 -15.56
N LEU A 122 -11.51 -6.37 -14.25
CA LEU A 122 -11.90 -7.68 -13.71
C LEU A 122 -13.11 -7.56 -12.77
N LEU A 123 -14.26 -7.93 -13.31
CA LEU A 123 -15.43 -8.31 -12.52
C LEU A 123 -15.12 -9.66 -11.88
N THR A 124 -14.69 -9.64 -10.61
CA THR A 124 -15.16 -10.49 -9.50
C THR A 124 -14.12 -11.09 -8.54
N GLU A 125 -12.82 -11.24 -8.84
CA GLU A 125 -11.93 -11.98 -7.89
C GLU A 125 -10.49 -11.50 -7.70
N LEU A 126 -9.91 -10.66 -8.57
CA LEU A 126 -8.52 -10.23 -8.42
C LEU A 126 -8.41 -8.84 -7.79
N THR A 127 -7.90 -8.83 -6.58
CA THR A 127 -7.40 -7.61 -5.93
C THR A 127 -6.00 -7.31 -6.47
N GLN A 128 -5.55 -6.06 -6.43
CA GLN A 128 -4.16 -5.67 -6.66
C GLN A 128 -3.21 -6.01 -5.48
N GLY A 129 -3.56 -7.04 -4.71
CA GLY A 129 -2.79 -7.60 -3.62
C GLY A 129 -2.94 -6.90 -2.27
N PHE A 130 -2.30 -7.49 -1.27
CA PHE A 130 -2.21 -6.99 0.09
C PHE A 130 -1.55 -5.61 0.12
N SER A 131 -2.22 -4.68 0.80
CA SER A 131 -1.71 -3.36 1.09
C SER A 131 -1.40 -3.21 2.58
N GLY A 132 -0.16 -2.85 2.90
CA GLY A 132 0.31 -2.67 4.27
C GLY A 132 0.54 -1.21 4.64
N ASN A 133 0.84 -0.99 5.92
CA ASN A 133 0.99 0.34 6.48
C ASN A 133 2.40 0.90 6.32
N TYR A 134 3.42 0.07 6.14
CA TYR A 134 4.80 0.57 6.12
C TYR A 134 5.24 0.95 4.71
N VAL A 135 6.00 2.04 4.62
CA VAL A 135 6.49 2.64 3.38
C VAL A 135 7.95 3.06 3.49
N GLY A 136 8.69 2.97 2.38
CA GLY A 136 10.11 3.28 2.31
C GLY A 136 10.40 4.77 2.13
N CYS A 137 11.51 5.26 2.69
CA CYS A 137 11.85 6.67 2.58
C CYS A 137 12.53 6.99 1.23
N ALA A 138 11.84 7.77 0.40
CA ALA A 138 12.30 8.26 -0.89
C ALA A 138 13.08 9.58 -0.81
N GLY A 139 13.17 10.21 0.37
CA GLY A 139 14.05 11.36 0.60
C GLY A 139 13.37 12.58 1.19
N SER A 140 13.96 13.75 1.00
CA SER A 140 13.47 15.05 1.45
C SER A 140 12.74 15.86 0.36
N TYR A 141 12.69 15.34 -0.86
CA TYR A 141 12.03 15.94 -2.02
C TYR A 141 10.98 15.01 -2.64
N TYR A 142 10.41 15.45 -3.75
CA TYR A 142 9.50 14.67 -4.58
C TYR A 142 10.15 13.38 -5.09
N GLN A 143 9.38 12.28 -5.09
CA GLN A 143 9.91 10.93 -5.28
C GLN A 143 9.88 10.40 -6.73
N ASN A 144 9.17 11.08 -7.64
CA ASN A 144 9.03 10.68 -9.05
C ASN A 144 9.76 11.66 -9.97
N MET A 145 9.21 12.87 -10.06
CA MET A 145 9.79 14.03 -10.73
C MET A 145 10.14 15.12 -9.70
N LEU A 146 11.33 15.71 -9.81
CA LEU A 146 11.69 16.93 -9.06
C LEU A 146 11.00 18.16 -9.67
N ARG A 147 10.56 19.09 -8.83
CA ARG A 147 10.05 20.41 -9.27
C ARG A 147 11.19 21.40 -9.47
N GLU A 148 10.98 22.44 -10.28
CA GLU A 148 11.95 23.53 -10.48
C GLU A 148 12.35 24.22 -9.17
N THR A 149 11.47 24.17 -8.17
CA THR A 149 11.72 24.69 -6.82
C THR A 149 12.63 23.80 -5.96
N ASP A 150 12.89 22.57 -6.39
CA ASP A 150 13.69 21.62 -5.61
C ASP A 150 15.19 21.99 -5.75
N PRO A 151 15.95 22.06 -4.64
CA PRO A 151 17.37 22.43 -4.64
C PRO A 151 18.26 21.63 -5.60
N ASP A 152 17.90 20.38 -5.89
CA ASP A 152 18.65 19.47 -6.77
C ASP A 152 18.10 19.42 -8.21
N PHE A 153 17.12 20.26 -8.55
CA PHE A 153 16.50 20.27 -9.87
C PHE A 153 17.51 20.48 -11.00
N GLU A 154 18.40 21.46 -10.88
CA GLU A 154 19.47 21.75 -11.85
C GLU A 154 20.38 20.54 -12.12
N LYS A 155 20.53 19.65 -11.13
CA LYS A 155 21.42 18.49 -11.20
C LYS A 155 20.79 17.30 -11.93
N TYR A 156 19.46 17.14 -11.87
CA TYR A 156 18.76 15.94 -12.36
C TYR A 156 17.66 16.21 -13.39
N GLY A 157 17.18 17.45 -13.48
CA GLY A 157 16.18 17.92 -14.43
C GLY A 157 14.81 17.26 -14.31
N ASN A 158 13.99 17.45 -15.35
CA ASN A 158 12.61 16.97 -15.46
C ASN A 158 12.47 15.53 -15.97
N ASN A 159 13.53 14.70 -15.94
CA ASN A 159 13.36 13.31 -16.37
C ASN A 159 12.53 12.54 -15.33
N ARG A 160 11.23 12.42 -15.57
CA ARG A 160 10.24 11.83 -14.65
C ARG A 160 10.56 10.40 -14.22
N PHE A 161 11.27 9.63 -15.02
CA PHE A 161 11.63 8.26 -14.66
C PHE A 161 12.92 8.22 -13.85
N LEU A 162 13.89 9.09 -14.19
CA LEU A 162 15.21 9.05 -13.58
C LEU A 162 15.35 9.93 -12.34
N SER A 163 14.76 11.12 -12.32
CA SER A 163 15.05 12.13 -11.29
C SER A 163 14.74 11.64 -9.86
N GLY A 164 13.61 10.97 -9.65
CA GLY A 164 13.28 10.30 -8.38
C GLY A 164 14.30 9.24 -7.93
N ALA A 165 14.98 8.58 -8.87
CA ALA A 165 16.06 7.62 -8.60
C ALA A 165 17.35 8.30 -8.07
N TYR A 166 17.43 9.62 -8.15
CA TYR A 166 18.55 10.44 -7.68
C TYR A 166 18.22 11.33 -6.48
N SER A 167 17.03 11.18 -5.88
CA SER A 167 16.74 11.77 -4.57
C SER A 167 17.72 11.26 -3.48
N ASP A 168 17.68 11.93 -2.33
CA ASP A 168 18.54 11.70 -1.16
C ASP A 168 18.03 10.58 -0.23
N GLY A 169 16.90 9.94 -0.57
CA GLY A 169 16.34 8.81 0.17
C GLY A 169 17.18 7.53 0.09
N VAL A 170 16.70 6.53 0.84
CA VAL A 170 17.39 5.24 1.00
C VAL A 170 16.64 4.06 0.39
N LEU A 171 15.33 4.19 0.15
CA LEU A 171 14.51 3.26 -0.61
C LEU A 171 13.93 4.00 -1.82
N LEU A 172 14.64 3.92 -2.95
CA LEU A 172 14.34 4.69 -4.17
C LEU A 172 13.79 3.80 -5.29
N GLY A 173 12.98 4.38 -6.18
CA GLY A 173 12.55 3.71 -7.40
C GLY A 173 13.71 3.57 -8.40
N GLY A 174 14.00 2.35 -8.82
CA GLY A 174 15.00 2.05 -9.85
C GLY A 174 16.47 2.26 -9.46
N ARG A 175 16.78 2.54 -8.19
CA ARG A 175 18.16 2.80 -7.71
C ARG A 175 18.54 1.93 -6.53
N ASP A 176 19.70 1.29 -6.64
CA ASP A 176 20.34 0.65 -5.48
C ASP A 176 21.00 1.69 -4.59
N VAL A 177 20.80 1.55 -3.28
CA VAL A 177 21.45 2.41 -2.28
C VAL A 177 22.33 1.54 -1.39
N LYS A 178 23.58 1.97 -1.19
CA LYS A 178 24.48 1.33 -0.22
C LYS A 178 24.38 2.05 1.11
N LEU A 179 24.42 1.29 2.20
CA LEU A 179 24.41 1.84 3.55
C LEU A 179 25.55 2.86 3.74
N SER A 180 26.72 2.60 3.15
CA SER A 180 27.89 3.50 3.20
C SER A 180 27.70 4.87 2.53
N THR A 181 26.63 5.07 1.76
CA THR A 181 26.32 6.39 1.16
C THR A 181 25.57 7.31 2.12
N VAL A 182 25.16 6.79 3.28
CA VAL A 182 24.51 7.55 4.35
C VAL A 182 25.59 8.21 5.22
N THR A 183 25.99 9.43 4.84
CA THR A 183 27.16 10.13 5.38
C THR A 183 26.84 11.13 6.50
N ASP A 184 25.58 11.51 6.63
CA ASP A 184 25.02 12.41 7.65
C ASP A 184 24.72 11.74 9.01
N GLY A 185 24.72 10.40 9.01
CA GLY A 185 24.62 9.54 10.17
C GLY A 185 23.38 8.66 10.14
N THR A 186 23.55 7.34 10.20
CA THR A 186 22.46 6.35 10.09
C THR A 186 21.36 6.50 11.16
N SER A 187 21.68 7.10 12.31
CA SER A 187 20.71 7.42 13.37
C SER A 187 19.90 8.69 13.13
N LYS A 188 20.19 9.44 12.05
CA LYS A 188 19.48 10.65 11.64
C LYS A 188 18.75 10.49 10.32
N THR A 189 18.99 9.42 9.58
CA THR A 189 18.36 9.19 8.26
C THR A 189 17.09 8.35 8.41
N ALA A 190 15.98 8.82 7.86
CA ALA A 190 14.72 8.07 7.84
C ALA A 190 14.80 6.91 6.84
N MET A 191 14.20 5.77 7.18
CA MET A 191 14.25 4.56 6.34
C MET A 191 12.87 3.98 6.06
N ILE A 192 12.07 3.73 7.09
CA ILE A 192 10.70 3.21 6.98
C ILE A 192 9.79 4.10 7.82
N SER A 193 8.62 4.44 7.30
CA SER A 193 7.56 5.06 8.09
C SER A 193 6.21 4.42 7.77
N GLU A 194 5.14 5.08 8.16
CA GLU A 194 3.76 4.60 8.07
C GLU A 194 2.95 5.42 7.08
N VAL A 195 1.94 4.80 6.50
CA VAL A 195 0.79 5.44 5.89
C VAL A 195 -0.46 5.01 6.63
N ARG A 196 -1.47 5.88 6.59
CA ARG A 196 -2.84 5.48 6.87
C ARG A 196 -3.43 4.91 5.59
N LEU A 197 -3.91 3.68 5.68
CA LEU A 197 -4.61 3.03 4.59
C LEU A 197 -5.95 3.73 4.38
N VAL A 198 -6.34 3.86 3.11
CA VAL A 198 -7.65 4.34 2.69
C VAL A 198 -8.32 3.21 1.91
N ALA A 199 -9.61 3.00 2.16
CA ALA A 199 -10.37 1.95 1.49
C ALA A 199 -10.72 2.33 0.04
N ASP A 200 -10.53 1.40 -0.90
CA ASP A 200 -10.94 1.54 -2.31
C ASP A 200 -12.47 1.34 -2.44
N THR A 201 -13.25 2.32 -2.01
CA THR A 201 -14.74 2.23 -1.95
C THR A 201 -15.41 2.87 -3.15
N LEU A 202 -14.91 4.01 -3.60
CA LEU A 202 -15.47 4.85 -4.68
C LEU A 202 -14.44 5.16 -5.77
N GLY A 203 -13.22 4.66 -5.64
CA GLY A 203 -12.19 4.72 -6.65
C GLY A 203 -10.89 4.06 -6.21
N ASN A 204 -9.90 4.15 -7.08
CA ASN A 204 -8.58 3.55 -6.86
C ASN A 204 -7.89 4.16 -5.63
N GLU A 205 -7.14 3.36 -4.88
CA GLU A 205 -6.27 3.87 -3.82
C GLU A 205 -4.98 3.04 -3.67
N GLY A 206 -3.88 3.60 -4.18
CA GLY A 206 -2.58 2.94 -4.32
C GLY A 206 -1.64 3.01 -3.11
N ARG A 207 -1.94 3.78 -2.06
CA ARG A 207 -1.07 3.90 -0.88
C ARG A 207 -1.05 2.57 -0.10
N GLY A 208 0.16 2.10 0.21
CA GLY A 208 0.42 0.82 0.86
C GLY A 208 0.43 -0.39 -0.08
N ARG A 209 0.14 -0.24 -1.38
CA ARG A 209 -0.06 -1.36 -2.32
C ARG A 209 1.25 -1.99 -2.79
N TYR A 210 1.63 -3.13 -2.21
CA TYR A 210 2.94 -3.74 -2.47
C TYR A 210 3.05 -4.45 -3.81
N TYR A 211 2.00 -5.12 -4.27
CA TYR A 211 2.00 -5.91 -5.51
C TYR A 211 1.75 -5.07 -6.78
N ASN A 212 1.39 -3.80 -6.62
CA ASN A 212 1.40 -2.83 -7.70
C ASN A 212 1.85 -1.44 -7.19
N PRO A 213 3.17 -1.23 -7.06
CA PRO A 213 3.74 0.00 -6.54
C PRO A 213 4.00 1.04 -7.64
N ALA A 214 3.36 0.92 -8.81
CA ALA A 214 3.67 1.70 -10.03
C ALA A 214 3.77 3.20 -9.80
N HIS A 215 2.94 3.75 -8.90
CA HIS A 215 2.83 5.20 -8.64
C HIS A 215 3.50 5.63 -7.34
N GLY A 216 4.41 4.82 -6.79
CA GLY A 216 5.17 5.18 -5.59
C GLY A 216 4.37 5.09 -4.29
N GLY A 217 3.20 4.44 -4.29
CA GLY A 217 2.36 4.25 -3.10
C GLY A 217 3.00 3.43 -1.98
N VAL A 218 4.21 2.90 -2.18
CA VAL A 218 5.00 2.17 -1.18
C VAL A 218 6.15 3.02 -0.60
N LEU A 219 6.18 4.32 -0.90
CA LEU A 219 7.26 5.24 -0.59
C LEU A 219 6.73 6.56 0.00
N PHE A 220 7.43 7.13 0.98
CA PHE A 220 7.13 8.43 1.56
C PHE A 220 8.32 9.38 1.47
N THR A 221 8.05 10.66 1.65
CA THR A 221 9.06 11.73 1.70
C THR A 221 9.04 12.39 3.08
N THR A 222 10.14 13.03 3.43
CA THR A 222 10.31 13.81 4.67
C THR A 222 9.98 15.30 4.47
N LEU A 223 9.40 15.65 3.32
CA LEU A 223 9.06 17.03 2.94
C LEU A 223 8.04 17.66 3.91
N GLU A 224 7.19 16.84 4.52
CA GLU A 224 6.12 17.26 5.42
C GLU A 224 6.25 16.56 6.77
N PRO A 225 5.86 17.23 7.88
CA PRO A 225 5.77 16.59 9.19
C PRO A 225 4.76 15.44 9.20
N PRO A 226 4.88 14.46 10.10
CA PRO A 226 3.92 13.37 10.17
C PRO A 226 2.49 13.86 10.37
N ASN A 227 1.52 13.20 9.73
CA ASN A 227 0.11 13.57 9.76
C ASN A 227 -0.19 15.01 9.27
N SER A 228 0.68 15.59 8.41
CA SER A 228 0.43 16.89 7.77
C SER A 228 -0.96 16.94 7.14
N GLN A 229 -1.64 18.09 7.25
CA GLN A 229 -2.94 18.29 6.59
C GLN A 229 -2.79 18.54 5.08
N ARG A 230 -1.57 18.76 4.60
CA ARG A 230 -1.29 18.79 3.17
C ARG A 230 -1.61 17.42 2.58
N GLY A 231 -2.34 17.42 1.46
CA GLY A 231 -2.68 16.20 0.74
C GLY A 231 -1.47 15.51 0.14
N ASP A 232 -1.45 14.18 0.18
CA ASP A 232 -0.49 13.38 -0.58
C ASP A 232 -0.70 13.64 -2.09
N GLU A 233 0.37 14.00 -2.78
CA GLU A 233 0.41 14.21 -4.22
C GLU A 233 0.82 12.90 -4.88
N VAL A 234 -0.16 12.11 -5.31
CA VAL A 234 0.09 10.80 -5.95
C VAL A 234 -1.00 10.51 -6.97
N SER A 235 -0.69 9.71 -7.99
CA SER A 235 -1.64 9.25 -9.00
C SER A 235 -2.29 7.92 -8.62
N TRP A 236 -3.40 7.58 -9.28
CA TRP A 236 -4.16 6.34 -9.05
C TRP A 236 -4.62 6.16 -7.59
N VAL A 237 -4.93 7.30 -7.00
CA VAL A 237 -5.77 7.48 -5.82
C VAL A 237 -7.04 8.21 -6.25
N SER A 238 -8.06 8.26 -5.40
CA SER A 238 -9.33 8.90 -5.72
C SER A 238 -9.81 9.76 -4.56
N GLU A 239 -10.10 11.03 -4.84
CA GLU A 239 -10.70 11.96 -3.87
C GLU A 239 -12.12 11.55 -3.48
N LEU A 240 -12.73 10.65 -4.26
CA LEU A 240 -14.05 10.09 -3.95
C LEU A 240 -14.01 9.12 -2.77
N ASN A 241 -12.86 8.51 -2.46
CA ASN A 241 -12.69 7.68 -1.25
C ASN A 241 -12.71 8.55 0.02
N ASP A 242 -12.92 7.94 1.18
CA ASP A 242 -12.77 8.64 2.46
C ASP A 242 -11.29 8.92 2.76
N ASN A 243 -10.88 10.14 2.44
CA ASN A 243 -9.52 10.65 2.64
C ASN A 243 -9.42 11.57 3.87
N THR A 244 -10.43 11.61 4.74
CA THR A 244 -10.47 12.53 5.90
C THR A 244 -9.23 12.38 6.80
N MET A 245 -8.80 11.13 7.01
CA MET A 245 -7.65 10.80 7.83
C MET A 245 -6.35 10.66 7.04
N ALA A 246 -6.41 10.64 5.71
CA ALA A 246 -5.24 10.63 4.84
C ALA A 246 -5.48 11.56 3.63
N PRO A 247 -5.43 12.89 3.83
CA PRO A 247 -5.69 13.86 2.78
C PRO A 247 -4.90 13.57 1.51
N ILE A 248 -5.51 13.86 0.35
CA ILE A 248 -4.86 13.75 -0.95
C ILE A 248 -4.99 15.05 -1.73
N ALA A 249 -4.01 15.30 -2.58
CA ALA A 249 -4.06 16.28 -3.65
C ALA A 249 -3.77 15.50 -4.93
N GLN A 250 -4.78 14.82 -5.47
CA GLN A 250 -4.63 13.88 -6.56
C GLN A 250 -3.95 14.55 -7.77
N VAL A 251 -2.89 13.91 -8.28
CA VAL A 251 -2.14 14.37 -9.47
C VAL A 251 -2.21 13.32 -10.57
N GLY A 252 -1.78 13.69 -11.78
CA GLY A 252 -1.75 12.80 -12.93
C GLY A 252 -0.58 11.82 -12.89
N ALA A 253 -0.67 10.77 -13.70
CA ALA A 253 0.43 9.82 -13.87
C ALA A 253 1.65 10.54 -14.48
N GLY A 254 2.82 10.38 -13.86
CA GLY A 254 4.06 11.03 -14.28
C GLY A 254 4.34 12.38 -13.65
N ASP A 255 3.46 12.88 -12.77
CA ASP A 255 3.68 14.13 -12.02
C ASP A 255 4.66 13.95 -10.85
N ALA A 256 5.02 15.07 -10.23
CA ALA A 256 5.82 15.08 -9.02
C ALA A 256 5.04 14.46 -7.85
N TYR A 257 5.49 13.28 -7.39
CA TYR A 257 4.84 12.58 -6.28
C TYR A 257 5.43 12.92 -4.92
N MET A 258 4.56 13.04 -3.92
CA MET A 258 4.89 13.24 -2.53
C MET A 258 3.86 12.51 -1.69
N MET A 259 4.32 11.59 -0.84
CA MET A 259 3.48 11.01 0.21
C MET A 259 4.08 11.34 1.56
N THR A 260 3.22 11.74 2.50
CA THR A 260 3.61 12.09 3.86
C THR A 260 3.55 10.85 4.76
N ALA A 261 4.42 10.80 5.78
CA ALA A 261 4.29 9.83 6.86
C ALA A 261 2.97 10.07 7.63
N ARG A 262 2.12 9.05 7.76
CA ARG A 262 0.80 9.15 8.42
C ARG A 262 0.55 7.94 9.30
N SER A 263 -0.01 8.16 10.49
CA SER A 263 -0.28 7.08 11.45
C SER A 263 -1.41 7.44 12.40
N TYR A 264 -2.15 6.46 12.91
CA TYR A 264 -3.16 6.65 13.94
C TYR A 264 -2.57 6.71 15.36
N HIS A 265 -1.27 6.49 15.52
CA HIS A 265 -0.58 6.71 16.79
C HIS A 265 -0.70 8.17 17.24
N ALA A 266 -1.00 8.37 18.54
CA ALA A 266 -1.06 9.70 19.12
C ALA A 266 0.33 10.36 19.08
N GLY A 267 0.39 11.62 18.61
CA GLY A 267 1.61 12.42 18.66
C GLY A 267 2.60 12.19 17.51
N GLY A 268 2.25 11.49 16.43
CA GLY A 268 3.09 11.42 15.23
C GLY A 268 2.87 10.18 14.37
N ALA A 269 3.91 9.81 13.62
CA ALA A 269 4.01 8.52 12.94
C ALA A 269 5.34 7.88 13.30
N ASN A 270 5.38 6.57 13.46
CA ASN A 270 6.64 5.90 13.74
C ASN A 270 7.58 6.07 12.54
N VAL A 271 8.86 6.31 12.81
CA VAL A 271 9.91 6.36 11.80
C VAL A 271 11.05 5.47 12.27
N ALA A 272 11.34 4.44 11.49
CA ALA A 272 12.57 3.68 11.64
C ALA A 272 13.69 4.40 10.90
N ARG A 273 14.82 4.51 11.57
CA ARG A 273 16.07 5.07 11.03
C ARG A 273 16.91 3.99 10.40
N VAL A 274 17.91 4.42 9.64
CA VAL A 274 18.86 3.53 8.98
C VAL A 274 19.71 2.72 9.97
N ASP A 275 19.86 3.16 11.22
CA ASP A 275 20.51 2.35 12.28
C ASP A 275 19.57 1.30 12.93
N GLY A 276 18.32 1.21 12.48
CA GLY A 276 17.30 0.29 13.01
C GLY A 276 16.62 0.79 14.30
N SER A 277 17.01 1.96 14.83
CA SER A 277 16.27 2.60 15.91
C SER A 277 14.93 3.15 15.39
N VAL A 278 13.92 3.21 16.27
CA VAL A 278 12.59 3.71 15.95
C VAL A 278 12.30 4.90 16.86
N ALA A 279 11.77 5.97 16.27
CA ALA A 279 11.30 7.15 16.98
C ALA A 279 9.85 7.46 16.58
N LEU A 280 9.16 8.24 17.41
CA LEU A 280 7.84 8.79 17.13
C LEU A 280 7.94 10.33 17.00
N PRO A 281 8.47 10.84 15.88
CA PRO A 281 8.63 12.27 15.66
C PRO A 281 7.29 12.99 15.47
N THR A 282 7.24 14.24 15.92
CA THR A 282 6.19 15.23 15.58
C THR A 282 6.62 16.16 14.43
N ASP A 283 7.90 16.13 14.04
CA ASP A 283 8.51 16.94 12.99
C ASP A 283 9.55 16.10 12.23
N MET A 284 9.57 16.23 10.91
CA MET A 284 10.53 15.54 10.05
C MET A 284 11.88 16.26 9.93
N ASN A 285 12.04 17.49 10.43
CA ASN A 285 13.33 18.19 10.45
C ASN A 285 14.43 17.46 11.24
N ALA A 286 14.03 16.53 12.12
CA ALA A 286 14.96 15.63 12.80
C ALA A 286 15.64 14.62 11.84
N PHE A 287 15.09 14.45 10.63
CA PHE A 287 15.61 13.62 9.57
C PHE A 287 16.10 14.52 8.43
N GLN A 288 17.36 14.93 8.53
CA GLN A 288 18.07 15.48 7.39
C GLN A 288 18.44 14.27 6.54
N ASN A 289 17.60 13.86 5.58
CA ASN A 289 18.03 12.87 4.61
C ASN A 289 19.00 13.57 3.67
N ASN A 290 20.28 13.61 3.99
CA ASN A 290 21.30 14.26 3.19
C ASN A 290 22.34 13.21 2.77
N ARG A 291 21.93 12.40 1.79
CA ARG A 291 22.78 11.39 1.18
C ARG A 291 23.75 12.04 0.19
N SER A 292 25.01 11.63 0.20
CA SER A 292 25.92 12.00 -0.89
C SER A 292 25.44 11.34 -2.19
N VAL A 293 24.76 12.09 -3.06
CA VAL A 293 24.32 11.56 -4.36
C VAL A 293 25.48 11.60 -5.35
N GLY A 294 26.30 10.54 -5.30
CA GLY A 294 27.41 10.30 -6.23
C GLY A 294 27.00 9.48 -7.45
N GLY A 295 27.56 9.81 -8.62
CA GLY A 295 27.56 8.94 -9.81
C GLY A 295 28.35 7.64 -9.60
N PRO A 296 28.38 6.72 -10.57
CA PRO A 296 28.97 5.40 -10.39
C PRO A 296 30.48 5.51 -10.16
N GLY A 297 30.91 5.25 -8.92
CA GLY A 297 32.29 5.40 -8.48
C GLY A 297 32.75 4.22 -7.62
N LEU A 298 33.93 3.72 -7.94
CA LEU A 298 34.55 2.46 -7.55
C LEU A 298 34.70 2.19 -6.03
N ARG A 299 34.57 0.90 -5.72
CA ARG A 299 35.24 0.06 -4.70
C ARG A 299 36.11 0.74 -3.62
N ALA A 300 35.83 0.40 -2.36
CA ALA A 300 36.84 0.02 -1.38
C ALA A 300 36.22 -0.99 -0.39
N ALA A 301 36.90 -2.12 -0.20
CA ALA A 301 36.50 -3.21 0.67
C ALA A 301 36.97 -2.94 2.12
N GLY A 302 36.15 -3.32 3.10
CA GLY A 302 36.51 -3.32 4.51
C GLY A 302 35.68 -4.39 5.23
N SER A 303 36.36 -5.48 5.62
CA SER A 303 35.82 -6.68 6.24
C SER A 303 35.52 -6.51 7.74
N LEU A 304 34.89 -7.57 8.31
CA LEU A 304 34.65 -7.94 9.73
C LEU A 304 33.25 -7.61 10.27
N VAL A 305 32.57 -8.42 11.10
CA VAL A 305 32.76 -9.79 11.61
C VAL A 305 31.37 -10.25 12.10
N TRP A 306 31.04 -11.53 11.90
CA TRP A 306 29.84 -12.19 12.41
C TRP A 306 29.88 -12.40 13.93
N LEU A 307 28.75 -12.22 14.61
CA LEU A 307 28.45 -12.95 15.84
C LEU A 307 26.99 -13.46 15.80
N ALA A 308 26.86 -14.79 15.77
CA ALA A 308 25.61 -15.52 15.84
C ALA A 308 25.13 -15.66 17.29
N GLY A 309 23.82 -15.60 17.51
CA GLY A 309 23.16 -15.92 18.77
C GLY A 309 21.74 -16.41 18.54
N CYS A 310 21.56 -17.73 18.62
CA CYS A 310 20.27 -18.43 18.56
C CYS A 310 19.37 -18.10 19.76
N MET A 311 18.05 -17.97 19.56
CA MET A 311 17.06 -18.62 20.45
C MET A 311 15.62 -18.65 19.89
N ALA A 312 15.15 -19.90 19.70
CA ALA A 312 13.85 -20.51 20.01
C ALA A 312 12.50 -19.90 19.57
N LEU A 313 11.77 -20.73 18.81
CA LEU A 313 10.32 -20.72 18.54
C LEU A 313 9.48 -21.03 19.79
N ALA A 314 8.29 -20.41 19.90
CA ALA A 314 7.01 -21.07 20.20
C ALA A 314 5.84 -20.06 20.26
N GLY A 315 4.71 -20.37 19.61
CA GLY A 315 3.44 -19.71 19.88
C GLY A 315 2.32 -19.99 18.86
N CYS A 316 1.64 -21.13 18.98
CA CYS A 316 0.28 -21.30 18.41
C CYS A 316 -0.70 -20.41 19.20
N GLY A 317 -1.39 -19.50 18.52
CA GLY A 317 -2.46 -18.68 19.13
C GLY A 317 -3.83 -19.38 19.13
N PRO A 318 -4.71 -19.09 20.11
CA PRO A 318 -6.04 -19.71 20.25
C PRO A 318 -7.04 -19.23 19.18
N ALA A 319 -8.13 -20.00 19.01
CA ALA A 319 -9.26 -19.68 18.14
C ALA A 319 -9.86 -18.29 18.47
N GLY A 320 -10.26 -17.55 17.43
CA GLY A 320 -10.82 -16.21 17.55
C GLY A 320 -12.13 -16.15 18.34
N PRO A 321 -12.61 -14.92 18.67
CA PRO A 321 -13.87 -14.75 19.40
C PRO A 321 -15.05 -15.40 18.64
N PRO A 322 -16.08 -15.91 19.35
CA PRO A 322 -17.25 -16.52 18.73
C PRO A 322 -17.95 -15.57 17.76
N THR A 323 -18.39 -16.09 16.62
CA THR A 323 -19.20 -15.37 15.63
C THR A 323 -20.64 -15.89 15.64
N TYR A 324 -21.58 -15.02 15.25
CA TYR A 324 -23.01 -15.28 15.18
C TYR A 324 -23.52 -14.94 13.77
N PRO A 325 -24.34 -15.82 13.15
CA PRO A 325 -24.87 -15.57 11.82
C PRO A 325 -25.91 -14.46 11.83
N ILE A 326 -25.87 -13.64 10.77
CA ILE A 326 -26.87 -12.63 10.46
C ILE A 326 -27.17 -12.67 8.96
N ALA A 327 -28.45 -12.82 8.61
CA ALA A 327 -28.94 -12.81 7.25
C ALA A 327 -30.24 -12.03 7.14
N GLY A 328 -30.60 -11.58 5.93
CA GLY A 328 -31.87 -10.90 5.73
C GLY A 328 -32.01 -10.33 4.33
N VAL A 329 -33.03 -9.50 4.17
CA VAL A 329 -33.35 -8.81 2.92
C VAL A 329 -33.21 -7.31 3.08
N VAL A 330 -32.61 -6.65 2.09
CA VAL A 330 -32.55 -5.20 1.96
C VAL A 330 -33.45 -4.76 0.83
N THR A 331 -34.43 -3.92 1.15
CA THR A 331 -35.33 -3.28 0.18
C THR A 331 -35.11 -1.78 0.15
N TYR A 332 -35.34 -1.13 -1.00
CA TYR A 332 -35.41 0.32 -1.13
C TYR A 332 -36.68 0.69 -1.88
N ASP A 333 -37.50 1.55 -1.28
CA ASP A 333 -38.81 1.93 -1.79
C ASP A 333 -39.70 0.70 -2.11
N GLY A 334 -39.65 -0.30 -1.22
CA GLY A 334 -40.42 -1.54 -1.34
C GLY A 334 -39.90 -2.55 -2.37
N GLN A 335 -38.81 -2.25 -3.08
CA GLN A 335 -38.18 -3.17 -4.04
C GLN A 335 -36.87 -3.75 -3.48
N PRO A 336 -36.59 -5.05 -3.65
CA PRO A 336 -35.29 -5.62 -3.30
C PRO A 336 -34.16 -4.90 -4.03
N LEU A 337 -33.05 -4.62 -3.34
CA LEU A 337 -31.86 -4.07 -4.00
C LEU A 337 -31.31 -5.09 -5.01
N PRO A 338 -31.21 -4.79 -6.32
CA PRO A 338 -30.71 -5.76 -7.30
C PRO A 338 -29.28 -6.20 -6.97
N THR A 339 -28.42 -5.22 -6.67
CA THR A 339 -27.07 -5.41 -6.17
C THR A 339 -26.75 -4.35 -5.13
N GLY A 340 -25.90 -4.71 -4.17
CA GLY A 340 -25.45 -3.76 -3.15
C GLY A 340 -24.42 -4.37 -2.22
N THR A 341 -24.03 -3.61 -1.22
CA THR A 341 -23.11 -4.05 -0.17
C THR A 341 -23.63 -3.60 1.18
N LEU A 342 -23.64 -4.53 2.13
CA LEU A 342 -23.84 -4.28 3.56
C LEU A 342 -22.48 -4.32 4.25
N THR A 343 -22.07 -3.22 4.86
CA THR A 343 -20.89 -3.13 5.73
C THR A 343 -21.35 -2.98 7.17
N LEU A 344 -20.87 -3.84 8.05
CA LEU A 344 -21.12 -3.83 9.48
C LEU A 344 -19.82 -3.40 10.17
N ILE A 345 -19.84 -2.23 10.81
CA ILE A 345 -18.68 -1.65 11.51
C ILE A 345 -18.92 -1.80 13.02
N PRO A 346 -18.10 -2.55 13.77
CA PRO A 346 -18.33 -2.77 15.19
C PRO A 346 -18.00 -1.50 15.99
N ASP A 347 -18.75 -1.29 17.07
CA ASP A 347 -18.43 -0.24 18.04
C ASP A 347 -17.26 -0.66 18.95
N ASP A 348 -17.00 -1.97 19.09
CA ASP A 348 -15.78 -2.48 19.73
C ASP A 348 -14.59 -2.34 18.77
N PRO A 349 -13.57 -1.51 19.08
CA PRO A 349 -12.40 -1.33 18.23
C PRO A 349 -11.51 -2.58 18.09
N LYS A 350 -11.77 -3.64 18.85
CA LYS A 350 -11.08 -4.93 18.73
C LYS A 350 -11.78 -5.90 17.75
N ALA A 351 -13.05 -5.66 17.44
CA ALA A 351 -13.79 -6.44 16.47
C ALA A 351 -13.48 -5.94 15.05
N ARG A 352 -13.56 -6.85 14.07
CA ARG A 352 -13.27 -6.53 12.66
C ARG A 352 -14.54 -6.13 11.93
N THR A 353 -14.48 -5.11 11.09
CA THR A 353 -15.56 -4.79 10.15
C THR A 353 -15.87 -5.97 9.23
N THR A 354 -17.15 -6.26 9.04
CA THR A 354 -17.65 -7.35 8.19
C THR A 354 -18.39 -6.77 6.98
N VAL A 355 -18.13 -7.31 5.79
CA VAL A 355 -18.80 -6.88 4.55
C VAL A 355 -19.56 -8.06 3.95
N ALA A 356 -20.82 -7.84 3.58
CA ALA A 356 -21.68 -8.81 2.92
C ALA A 356 -22.18 -8.23 1.60
N LYS A 357 -22.11 -9.05 0.53
CA LYS A 357 -22.72 -8.68 -0.75
C LYS A 357 -24.24 -8.82 -0.64
N ILE A 358 -24.96 -7.88 -1.24
CA ILE A 358 -26.40 -7.94 -1.44
C ILE A 358 -26.64 -8.32 -2.90
N THR A 359 -27.40 -9.39 -3.13
CA THR A 359 -27.83 -9.83 -4.47
C THR A 359 -29.31 -10.15 -4.41
N ASP A 360 -30.12 -9.55 -5.28
CA ASP A 360 -31.58 -9.67 -5.28
C ASP A 360 -32.19 -9.42 -3.88
N GLY A 361 -31.67 -8.40 -3.20
CA GLY A 361 -32.02 -8.00 -1.84
C GLY A 361 -31.43 -8.87 -0.73
N ALA A 362 -31.00 -10.10 -1.00
CA ALA A 362 -30.53 -11.01 0.03
C ALA A 362 -29.07 -10.76 0.43
N TYR A 363 -28.79 -10.86 1.74
CA TYR A 363 -27.43 -10.92 2.29
C TYR A 363 -27.34 -11.98 3.40
N ALA A 364 -26.13 -12.49 3.62
CA ALA A 364 -25.80 -13.35 4.76
C ALA A 364 -24.32 -13.17 5.14
N THR A 365 -24.03 -13.13 6.44
CA THR A 365 -22.67 -13.06 6.98
C THR A 365 -22.64 -13.49 8.45
N GLU A 366 -21.48 -13.44 9.09
CA GLU A 366 -21.32 -13.66 10.53
C GLU A 366 -20.55 -12.51 11.18
N ILE A 367 -20.95 -12.15 12.41
CA ILE A 367 -20.36 -11.06 13.19
C ILE A 367 -20.18 -11.47 14.65
N THR A 368 -19.20 -10.90 15.34
CA THR A 368 -19.03 -11.13 16.79
C THR A 368 -20.16 -10.45 17.59
N GLU A 369 -20.33 -10.85 18.85
CA GLU A 369 -21.23 -10.17 19.80
C GLU A 369 -20.86 -8.68 19.94
N GLY A 370 -21.87 -7.81 20.03
CA GLY A 370 -21.69 -6.37 20.23
C GLY A 370 -22.62 -5.50 19.38
N GLU A 371 -22.43 -4.19 19.48
CA GLU A 371 -23.13 -3.19 18.67
C GLU A 371 -22.37 -2.94 17.36
N TRP A 372 -23.11 -2.86 16.26
CA TRP A 372 -22.58 -2.67 14.91
C TRP A 372 -23.30 -1.55 14.18
N THR A 373 -22.56 -0.63 13.57
CA THR A 373 -23.07 0.37 12.63
C THR A 373 -23.27 -0.25 11.26
N VAL A 374 -24.44 -0.04 10.67
CA VAL A 374 -24.87 -0.60 9.38
C VAL A 374 -24.64 0.42 8.28
N ASN A 375 -23.88 0.07 7.26
CA ASN A 375 -23.66 0.86 6.05
C ASN A 375 -24.13 0.10 4.82
N LEU A 376 -25.08 0.67 4.08
CA LEU A 376 -25.70 0.09 2.90
C LEU A 376 -25.38 0.95 1.68
N MET A 377 -24.84 0.32 0.65
CA MET A 377 -24.50 0.95 -0.62
C MET A 377 -25.15 0.19 -1.78
N ALA A 378 -25.77 0.90 -2.71
CA ALA A 378 -26.22 0.36 -3.99
C ALA A 378 -25.98 1.40 -5.10
N VAL A 379 -25.42 0.97 -6.22
CA VAL A 379 -25.01 1.87 -7.31
C VAL A 379 -25.71 1.49 -8.61
N LEU A 380 -26.01 2.48 -9.44
CA LEU A 380 -26.54 2.31 -10.79
C LEU A 380 -25.52 2.80 -11.81
N GLU A 381 -25.48 2.15 -12.97
CA GLU A 381 -24.77 2.68 -14.13
C GLU A 381 -25.52 3.90 -14.68
N THR A 382 -24.79 5.01 -14.82
CA THR A 382 -25.30 6.33 -15.18
C THR A 382 -24.53 6.87 -16.38
N GLY A 383 -25.06 6.60 -17.57
CA GLY A 383 -24.51 7.12 -18.82
C GLY A 383 -23.76 6.09 -19.67
N PRO A 384 -23.25 6.53 -20.84
CA PRO A 384 -22.56 5.65 -21.76
C PRO A 384 -21.23 5.17 -21.16
N VAL A 385 -20.86 3.94 -21.49
CA VAL A 385 -19.55 3.36 -21.21
C VAL A 385 -18.47 4.32 -21.70
N ASP A 386 -17.60 4.77 -20.79
CA ASP A 386 -16.48 5.65 -21.12
C ASP A 386 -15.52 4.91 -22.08
N PRO A 387 -15.22 5.45 -23.27
CA PRO A 387 -14.38 4.75 -24.26
C PRO A 387 -12.94 4.51 -23.81
N LYS A 388 -12.44 5.25 -22.81
CA LYS A 388 -11.10 5.12 -22.25
C LYS A 388 -11.07 4.17 -21.06
N LEU A 389 -12.11 4.18 -20.22
CA LEU A 389 -12.22 3.33 -19.02
C LEU A 389 -12.92 1.99 -19.29
N LYS A 390 -13.63 1.87 -20.42
CA LYS A 390 -14.49 0.73 -20.80
C LYS A 390 -15.59 0.37 -19.79
N GLU A 391 -15.99 1.31 -18.95
CA GLU A 391 -17.05 1.14 -17.93
C GLU A 391 -18.01 2.34 -17.92
N ALA A 392 -19.27 2.13 -17.52
CA ALA A 392 -20.24 3.21 -17.33
C ALA A 392 -20.03 3.88 -15.96
N PRO A 393 -20.22 5.21 -15.83
CA PRO A 393 -20.13 5.88 -14.53
C PRO A 393 -21.12 5.27 -13.53
N LEU A 394 -20.69 5.04 -12.28
CA LEU A 394 -21.55 4.47 -11.24
C LEU A 394 -22.03 5.57 -10.28
N GLU A 395 -23.33 5.67 -10.05
CA GLU A 395 -23.94 6.60 -9.10
C GLU A 395 -24.57 5.86 -7.92
N GLN A 396 -24.21 6.25 -6.70
CA GLN A 396 -24.88 5.80 -5.49
C GLN A 396 -26.28 6.40 -5.42
N TYR A 397 -27.31 5.56 -5.45
CA TYR A 397 -28.69 6.04 -5.41
C TYR A 397 -29.34 5.94 -4.02
N LEU A 398 -28.70 5.28 -3.04
CA LEU A 398 -29.18 5.29 -1.67
C LEU A 398 -28.83 6.63 -0.99
N PRO A 399 -29.79 7.26 -0.30
CA PRO A 399 -29.56 8.46 0.50
C PRO A 399 -28.39 8.31 1.48
N ALA A 400 -27.65 9.40 1.71
CA ALA A 400 -26.45 9.39 2.56
C ALA A 400 -26.68 8.86 3.98
N LYS A 401 -27.91 8.99 4.52
CA LYS A 401 -28.35 8.43 5.82
C LYS A 401 -28.21 6.91 5.95
N TYR A 402 -27.99 6.20 4.83
CA TYR A 402 -27.74 4.76 4.83
C TYR A 402 -26.28 4.38 4.59
N ASN A 403 -25.43 5.33 4.24
CA ASN A 403 -24.00 5.12 3.99
C ASN A 403 -23.14 6.17 4.74
N ARG A 404 -22.65 7.21 4.06
CA ARG A 404 -21.68 8.18 4.61
C ARG A 404 -22.16 8.91 5.88
N GLN A 405 -23.46 8.89 6.17
CA GLN A 405 -24.07 9.48 7.37
C GLN A 405 -24.91 8.46 8.16
N SER A 406 -24.63 7.16 8.00
CA SER A 406 -25.43 6.14 8.66
C SER A 406 -25.29 6.17 10.17
N THR A 407 -26.45 6.16 10.84
CA THR A 407 -26.57 5.96 12.29
C THR A 407 -27.31 4.66 12.61
N MET A 408 -27.57 3.82 11.60
CA MET A 408 -28.30 2.57 11.77
C MET A 408 -27.45 1.57 12.57
N LYS A 409 -28.08 0.88 13.52
CA LYS A 409 -27.41 -0.07 14.42
C LYS A 409 -28.02 -1.47 14.33
N VAL A 410 -27.17 -2.46 14.57
CA VAL A 410 -27.53 -3.86 14.80
C VAL A 410 -26.78 -4.36 16.02
N THR A 411 -27.51 -4.96 16.96
CA THR A 411 -26.94 -5.69 18.09
C THR A 411 -26.79 -7.16 17.70
N SER A 412 -25.59 -7.70 17.81
CA SER A 412 -25.31 -9.13 17.69
C SER A 412 -25.14 -9.76 19.07
N PRO A 413 -25.68 -10.96 19.34
CA PRO A 413 -26.40 -11.84 18.42
C PRO A 413 -27.79 -11.32 18.04
N VAL A 414 -28.17 -11.46 16.77
CA VAL A 414 -29.52 -11.13 16.30
C VAL A 414 -30.46 -12.28 16.61
N GLU A 415 -31.63 -11.99 17.18
CA GLU A 415 -32.66 -13.00 17.46
C GLU A 415 -33.06 -13.73 16.15
N GLY A 416 -32.96 -15.07 16.17
CA GLY A 416 -33.22 -15.90 14.98
C GLY A 416 -32.22 -15.74 13.84
N GLY A 417 -31.12 -15.00 14.04
CA GLY A 417 -30.11 -14.71 13.01
C GLY A 417 -30.64 -13.92 11.82
N LYS A 418 -31.82 -13.29 11.94
CA LYS A 418 -32.50 -12.62 10.82
C LYS A 418 -32.66 -11.12 11.07
N LYS A 419 -32.19 -10.28 10.13
CA LYS A 419 -32.36 -8.83 10.16
C LYS A 419 -32.65 -8.27 8.77
N ASP A 420 -33.89 -7.83 8.56
CA ASP A 420 -34.29 -7.15 7.33
C ASP A 420 -34.08 -5.62 7.44
N PHE A 421 -33.83 -4.96 6.30
CA PHE A 421 -33.64 -3.51 6.19
C PHE A 421 -34.56 -2.93 5.12
N ASP A 422 -35.57 -2.18 5.55
CA ASP A 422 -36.52 -1.51 4.65
C ASP A 422 -36.16 -0.03 4.50
N LEU A 423 -35.52 0.30 3.40
CA LEU A 423 -34.99 1.63 3.12
C LEU A 423 -36.01 2.50 2.37
N THR A 424 -35.99 3.80 2.66
CA THR A 424 -36.88 4.81 2.06
C THR A 424 -36.07 6.00 1.54
N PRO A 425 -36.54 6.69 0.49
CA PRO A 425 -35.85 7.86 -0.07
C PRO A 425 -35.42 8.92 0.95
#